data_AF-A0A7C7H682-F1
#
_entry.id   AF-A0A7C7H682-F1
#
_cell.length_a   1.000
_cell.length_b   1.000
_cell.length_c   1.000
_cell.angle_alpha   90.00
_cell.angle_beta   90.00
_cell.angle_gamma   90.00
#
_symmetry.space_group_name_H-M   'P 1'
#
loop_
_entity.id
_entity.type
_entity.pdbx_description
1 polymer ?
#
loop_
_entity_poly.entity_id
_entity_poly.type
_entity_poly.pdbx_seq_one_letter_code
_entity_poly.pdbx_strand_id
1 'polypeptide(L)'
;SIRTIPLEVSPERYIVPSKSEHAYLRAEVKHTGDSVLLAGKAKIFLGPDYLGESTFPLLRTDDTTMLNLGIDPNLEVNFETLEDYRDDPGSFSLSSTSTITRRYRASLRLSPAAQSKIVVVVEEGLPISTSDSVEVEVLDLVPDAVASEDALNERLEKGLYRWSFSLHPGETKAVRWGYELSFDEDSIPSVREK
;
A
#
# COMPACT_ATOMS: atom_id res chain seq x y z
N SER A 1 35.58 6.26 -16.34
CA SER A 1 34.89 5.29 -17.21
C SER A 1 33.52 5.04 -16.62
N ILE A 2 32.44 5.17 -17.40
CA ILE A 2 31.08 4.81 -16.97
C ILE A 2 30.96 3.30 -17.18
N ARG A 3 30.75 2.55 -16.10
CA ARG A 3 30.56 1.09 -16.15
C ARG A 3 29.06 0.80 -16.20
N THR A 4 28.61 0.10 -17.23
CA THR A 4 27.23 -0.41 -17.32
C THR A 4 27.17 -1.78 -16.66
N ILE A 5 26.19 -1.97 -15.78
CA ILE A 5 25.97 -3.23 -15.07
C ILE A 5 24.54 -3.70 -15.43
N PRO A 6 24.37 -4.93 -15.93
CA PRO A 6 23.04 -5.46 -16.21
C PRO A 6 22.29 -5.71 -14.90
N LEU A 7 21.04 -5.28 -14.85
CA LEU A 7 20.12 -5.49 -13.74
C LEU A 7 18.80 -6.01 -14.30
N GLU A 8 18.24 -7.04 -13.68
CA GLU A 8 16.83 -7.39 -13.88
C GLU A 8 16.00 -6.47 -12.98
N VAL A 9 14.98 -5.84 -13.57
CA VAL A 9 14.21 -4.77 -12.93
C VAL A 9 12.72 -5.04 -13.07
N SER A 10 12.03 -5.12 -11.95
CA SER A 10 10.57 -5.24 -11.89
C SER A 10 9.97 -4.00 -11.21
N PRO A 11 9.53 -2.98 -11.99
CA PRO A 11 9.04 -1.72 -11.43
C PRO A 11 7.56 -1.77 -11.04
N GLU A 12 7.23 -1.17 -9.91
CA GLU A 12 5.87 -1.00 -9.42
C GLU A 12 5.66 0.37 -8.75
N ARG A 13 4.41 0.81 -8.68
CA ARG A 13 4.02 2.04 -7.95
C ARG A 13 3.39 1.63 -6.63
N TYR A 14 4.10 1.91 -5.54
CA TYR A 14 3.68 1.59 -4.19
C TYR A 14 3.01 2.78 -3.52
N ILE A 15 1.87 2.54 -2.88
CA ILE A 15 0.99 3.59 -2.35
C ILE A 15 0.44 3.12 -1.01
N VAL A 16 0.47 4.00 -0.01
CA VAL A 16 -0.22 3.85 1.26
C VAL A 16 -1.10 5.10 1.44
N PRO A 17 -2.32 5.11 0.87
CA PRO A 17 -3.18 6.30 0.82
C PRO A 17 -3.38 7.02 2.16
N SER A 18 -3.52 6.28 3.26
CA SER A 18 -3.66 6.81 4.62
C SER A 18 -2.43 7.55 5.16
N LYS A 19 -1.25 7.35 4.54
CA LYS A 19 0.01 8.00 4.93
C LYS A 19 0.47 9.05 3.92
N SER A 20 0.20 8.84 2.62
CA SER A 20 0.60 9.75 1.56
C SER A 20 -0.21 9.51 0.28
N GLU A 21 -0.63 10.60 -0.36
CA GLU A 21 -1.23 10.61 -1.70
C GLU A 21 -0.19 10.60 -2.83
N HIS A 22 1.05 10.21 -2.54
CA HIS A 22 2.09 10.03 -3.55
C HIS A 22 2.24 8.57 -3.95
N ALA A 23 2.37 8.35 -5.26
CA ALA A 23 2.78 7.07 -5.80
C ALA A 23 4.31 6.96 -5.85
N TYR A 24 4.88 6.07 -5.06
CA TYR A 24 6.32 5.85 -5.02
C TYR A 24 6.69 4.78 -6.04
N LEU A 25 7.47 5.16 -7.05
CA LEU A 25 8.11 4.19 -7.93
C LEU A 25 9.17 3.44 -7.12
N ARG A 26 9.03 2.11 -7.08
CA ARG A 26 10.07 1.22 -6.56
C ARG A 26 10.31 0.09 -7.55
N ALA A 27 11.48 -0.52 -7.47
CA ALA A 27 11.91 -1.55 -8.39
C ALA A 27 12.65 -2.65 -7.65
N GLU A 28 12.21 -3.89 -7.85
CA GLU A 28 13.00 -5.03 -7.40
C GLU A 28 14.15 -5.18 -8.38
N VAL A 29 15.36 -5.17 -7.83
CA VAL A 29 16.59 -5.18 -8.59
C VAL A 29 17.39 -6.40 -8.18
N LYS A 30 17.67 -7.27 -9.15
CA LYS A 30 18.59 -8.38 -8.99
C LYS A 30 19.93 -8.06 -9.64
N HIS A 31 21.02 -8.21 -8.88
CA HIS A 31 22.37 -7.99 -9.39
C HIS A 31 22.85 -9.21 -10.19
N THR A 32 22.93 -9.07 -11.51
CA THR A 32 23.31 -10.18 -12.43
C THR A 32 24.77 -10.10 -12.90
N GLY A 33 25.55 -9.14 -12.40
CA GLY A 33 26.95 -8.99 -12.79
C GLY A 33 27.90 -9.89 -12.00
N ASP A 34 29.02 -10.25 -12.63
CA ASP A 34 30.04 -11.16 -12.07
C ASP A 34 30.91 -10.57 -10.94
N SER A 35 30.66 -9.31 -10.54
CA SER A 35 31.46 -8.62 -9.52
C SER A 35 30.56 -7.93 -8.52
N VAL A 36 30.97 -7.90 -7.24
CA VAL A 36 30.25 -7.17 -6.18
C VAL A 36 30.02 -5.71 -6.55
N LEU A 37 28.77 -5.25 -6.36
CA LEU A 37 28.39 -3.86 -6.44
C LEU A 37 28.44 -3.25 -5.03
N LEU A 38 29.31 -2.27 -4.82
CA LEU A 38 29.50 -1.62 -3.52
C LEU A 38 28.32 -0.69 -3.21
N ALA A 39 27.94 -0.62 -1.94
CA ALA A 39 26.90 0.30 -1.46
C ALA A 39 27.21 1.76 -1.86
N GLY A 40 26.18 2.50 -2.23
CA GLY A 40 26.37 3.86 -2.72
C GLY A 40 25.09 4.65 -2.92
N LYS A 41 25.25 5.84 -3.48
CA LYS A 41 24.15 6.70 -3.91
C LYS A 41 24.00 6.64 -5.43
N ALA A 42 22.77 6.60 -5.90
CA ALA A 42 22.41 6.64 -7.31
C ALA A 42 21.46 7.81 -7.56
N LYS A 43 21.64 8.47 -8.70
CA LYS A 43 20.66 9.40 -9.26
C LYS A 43 19.69 8.61 -10.13
N ILE A 44 18.41 8.82 -9.92
CA ILE A 44 17.36 8.04 -10.56
C ILE A 44 16.69 8.88 -11.65
N PHE A 45 16.54 8.26 -12.82
CA PHE A 45 15.89 8.87 -13.97
C PHE A 45 14.86 7.91 -14.54
N LEU A 46 13.70 8.44 -14.96
CA LEU A 46 12.68 7.72 -15.71
C LEU A 46 12.53 8.40 -17.08
N GLY A 47 13.11 7.79 -18.11
CA GLY A 47 13.26 8.46 -19.40
C GLY A 47 14.11 9.73 -19.26
N PRO A 48 13.64 10.90 -19.70
CA PRO A 48 14.35 12.17 -19.52
C PRO A 48 14.19 12.77 -18.11
N ASP A 49 13.26 12.26 -17.29
CA ASP A 49 12.86 12.90 -16.04
C ASP A 49 13.75 12.46 -14.87
N TYR A 50 14.24 13.42 -14.09
CA TYR A 50 14.97 13.15 -12.86
C TYR A 50 14.00 12.93 -11.70
N LEU A 51 14.03 11.74 -11.10
CA LEU A 51 13.12 11.35 -10.02
C LEU A 51 13.71 11.55 -8.62
N GLY A 52 15.03 11.65 -8.49
CA GLY A 52 15.69 11.92 -7.21
C GLY A 52 16.99 11.16 -7.00
N GLU A 53 17.42 11.05 -5.74
CA GLU A 53 18.57 10.24 -5.32
C GLU A 53 18.12 9.12 -4.40
N SER A 54 18.76 7.96 -4.51
CA SER A 54 18.50 6.82 -3.65
C SER A 54 19.81 6.16 -3.21
N THR A 55 19.80 5.57 -2.02
CA THR A 55 20.91 4.74 -1.54
C THR A 55 20.62 3.28 -1.79
N PHE A 56 21.61 2.51 -2.22
CA PHE A 56 21.50 1.07 -2.40
C PHE A 56 22.57 0.33 -1.57
N PRO A 57 22.26 -0.87 -1.07
CA PRO A 57 23.19 -1.65 -0.25
C PRO A 57 24.30 -2.28 -1.09
N LEU A 58 25.24 -2.95 -0.44
CA LEU A 58 26.20 -3.81 -1.14
C LEU A 58 25.45 -5.02 -1.71
N LEU A 59 25.61 -5.28 -3.00
CA LEU A 59 24.98 -6.41 -3.70
C LEU A 59 26.06 -7.34 -4.26
N ARG A 60 26.04 -8.61 -3.84
CA ARG A 60 26.76 -9.71 -4.48
C ARG A 60 25.97 -10.21 -5.68
N THR A 61 26.63 -10.99 -6.53
CA THR A 61 25.96 -11.65 -7.65
C THR A 61 24.76 -12.45 -7.12
N ASP A 62 23.63 -12.30 -7.79
CA ASP A 62 22.31 -12.84 -7.45
C ASP A 62 21.63 -12.24 -6.20
N ASP A 63 22.24 -11.28 -5.49
CA ASP A 63 21.52 -10.54 -4.44
C ASP A 63 20.39 -9.71 -5.06
N THR A 64 19.24 -9.70 -4.39
CA THR A 64 18.07 -8.89 -4.74
C THR A 64 17.84 -7.81 -3.69
N THR A 65 17.45 -6.61 -4.13
CA THR A 65 17.03 -5.52 -3.24
C THR A 65 15.88 -4.74 -3.83
N MET A 66 15.04 -4.19 -2.95
CA MET A 66 14.04 -3.19 -3.32
C MET A 66 14.68 -1.80 -3.35
N LEU A 67 14.65 -1.12 -4.49
CA LEU A 67 15.10 0.27 -4.61
C LEU A 67 13.91 1.21 -4.73
N ASN A 68 13.89 2.24 -3.88
CA ASN A 68 12.97 3.37 -4.03
C ASN A 68 13.55 4.33 -5.07
N LEU A 69 12.77 4.62 -6.10
CA LEU A 69 13.17 5.37 -7.28
C LEU A 69 12.61 6.80 -7.31
N GLY A 70 11.74 7.16 -6.36
CA GLY A 70 11.15 8.48 -6.23
C GLY A 70 9.64 8.46 -6.44
N ILE A 71 9.03 9.64 -6.49
CA ILE A 71 7.60 9.80 -6.76
C ILE A 71 7.38 9.71 -8.28
N ASP A 72 6.38 8.94 -8.72
CA ASP A 72 5.95 8.96 -10.12
C ASP A 72 4.91 10.09 -10.32
N PRO A 73 5.27 11.17 -11.03
CA PRO A 73 4.36 12.29 -11.23
C PRO A 73 3.19 11.96 -12.17
N ASN A 74 3.22 10.81 -12.86
CA ASN A 74 2.17 10.42 -13.80
C ASN A 74 0.99 9.71 -13.12
N LEU A 75 1.13 9.29 -11.85
CA LEU A 75 0.06 8.60 -11.14
C LEU A 75 -0.50 9.50 -10.04
N GLU A 76 -1.70 10.03 -10.28
CA GLU A 76 -2.45 10.81 -9.31
C GLU A 76 -3.17 9.86 -8.35
N VAL A 77 -3.08 10.15 -7.05
CA VAL A 77 -3.77 9.42 -5.99
C VAL A 77 -4.60 10.43 -5.21
N ASN A 78 -5.88 10.13 -5.00
CA ASN A 78 -6.79 10.91 -4.15
C ASN A 78 -7.38 10.00 -3.08
N PHE A 79 -7.16 10.32 -1.81
CA PHE A 79 -7.63 9.55 -0.66
C PHE A 79 -8.82 10.24 0.01
N GLU A 80 -9.91 9.50 0.19
CA GLU A 80 -11.16 10.00 0.74
C GLU A 80 -11.65 9.09 1.87
N THR A 81 -12.01 9.69 3.01
CA THR A 81 -12.84 9.04 4.03
C THR A 81 -14.30 9.15 3.58
N LEU A 82 -14.91 8.01 3.23
CA LEU A 82 -16.30 7.92 2.81
C LEU A 82 -17.25 7.94 4.00
N GLU A 83 -16.82 7.36 5.11
CA GLU A 83 -17.60 7.26 6.34
C GLU A 83 -16.68 7.19 7.55
N ASP A 84 -17.04 7.90 8.61
CA ASP A 84 -16.46 7.80 9.95
C ASP A 84 -17.62 8.09 10.92
N TYR A 85 -18.25 7.02 11.37
CA TYR A 85 -19.51 7.07 12.10
C TYR A 85 -19.46 6.16 13.33
N ARG A 86 -20.01 6.66 14.44
CA ARG A 86 -20.22 5.89 15.67
C ARG A 86 -21.71 5.81 15.95
N ASP A 87 -22.19 4.59 16.18
CA ASP A 87 -23.54 4.32 16.65
C ASP A 87 -23.48 3.78 18.07
N ASP A 88 -24.20 4.43 18.99
CA ASP A 88 -24.29 4.02 20.39
C ASP A 88 -25.75 3.62 20.67
N PRO A 89 -25.97 2.56 21.48
CA PRO A 89 -27.31 2.13 21.80
C PRO A 89 -28.05 3.23 22.57
N GLY A 90 -29.29 3.53 22.15
CA GLY A 90 -30.11 4.53 22.83
C GLY A 90 -30.53 4.08 24.24
N SER A 91 -30.86 5.02 25.13
CA SER A 91 -31.19 4.76 26.55
C SER A 91 -32.38 3.82 26.83
N PHE A 92 -33.11 3.39 25.80
CA PHE A 92 -34.21 2.42 25.88
C PHE A 92 -33.91 1.10 25.14
N SER A 93 -32.69 0.95 24.61
CA SER A 93 -32.21 -0.27 23.97
C SER A 93 -31.93 -1.35 25.01
N LEU A 94 -32.21 -2.60 24.65
CA LEU A 94 -31.79 -3.78 25.44
C LEU A 94 -30.37 -4.23 25.07
N SER A 95 -29.78 -3.65 24.01
CA SER A 95 -28.40 -3.90 23.58
C SER A 95 -27.47 -2.86 24.19
N SER A 96 -26.32 -3.31 24.69
CA SER A 96 -25.18 -2.47 25.10
C SER A 96 -24.08 -2.40 24.03
N THR A 97 -24.34 -2.87 22.81
CA THR A 97 -23.33 -2.85 21.74
C THR A 97 -23.27 -1.49 21.05
N SER A 98 -22.09 -0.87 21.07
CA SER A 98 -21.73 0.27 20.23
C SER A 98 -20.96 -0.20 19.00
N THR A 99 -21.12 0.53 17.88
CA THR A 99 -20.36 0.29 16.66
C THR A 99 -19.59 1.53 16.19
N ILE A 100 -18.43 1.31 15.57
CA ILE A 100 -17.68 2.34 14.85
C ILE A 100 -17.43 1.82 13.43
N THR A 101 -18.02 2.49 12.44
CA THR A 101 -17.84 2.19 11.02
C THR A 101 -16.91 3.19 10.38
N ARG A 102 -15.89 2.69 9.66
CA ARG A 102 -15.03 3.51 8.82
C ARG A 102 -14.91 2.93 7.41
N ARG A 103 -15.13 3.77 6.41
CA ARG A 103 -15.01 3.39 4.99
C ARG A 103 -14.13 4.39 4.25
N TYR A 104 -13.30 3.89 3.35
CA TYR A 104 -12.30 4.67 2.65
C TYR A 104 -12.30 4.37 1.15
N ARG A 105 -11.76 5.33 0.40
CA ARG A 105 -11.52 5.19 -1.03
C ARG A 105 -10.20 5.83 -1.41
N ALA A 106 -9.39 5.09 -2.16
CA ALA A 106 -8.31 5.65 -2.95
C ALA A 106 -8.71 5.64 -4.42
N SER A 107 -8.71 6.78 -5.08
CA SER A 107 -8.89 6.91 -6.52
C SER A 107 -7.54 7.14 -7.18
N LEU A 108 -7.16 6.25 -8.10
CA LEU A 108 -5.87 6.25 -8.76
C LEU A 108 -6.06 6.51 -10.24
N ARG A 109 -5.39 7.53 -10.78
CA ARG A 109 -5.52 7.92 -12.17
C ARG A 109 -4.15 8.03 -12.84
N LEU A 110 -3.94 7.22 -13.87
CA LEU A 110 -2.71 7.31 -14.66
C LEU A 110 -2.87 8.38 -15.74
N SER A 111 -1.88 9.26 -15.85
CA SER A 111 -1.79 10.26 -16.90
C SER A 111 -1.89 9.62 -18.29
N PRO A 112 -2.68 10.18 -19.22
CA PRO A 112 -2.69 9.75 -20.62
C PRO A 112 -1.32 9.89 -21.32
N ALA A 113 -0.43 10.72 -20.78
CA ALA A 113 0.93 10.89 -21.30
C ALA A 113 1.90 9.76 -20.86
N ALA A 114 1.47 8.86 -19.97
CA ALA A 114 2.28 7.72 -19.57
C ALA A 114 2.56 6.80 -20.77
N GLN A 115 3.80 6.33 -20.88
CA GLN A 115 4.26 5.60 -22.06
C GLN A 115 3.70 4.17 -22.18
N SER A 116 3.31 3.57 -21.05
CA SER A 116 2.83 2.19 -21.00
C SER A 116 1.96 1.96 -19.76
N LYS A 117 1.31 0.78 -19.70
CA LYS A 117 0.62 0.35 -18.49
C LYS A 117 1.63 0.12 -17.36
N ILE A 118 1.23 0.41 -16.13
CA ILE A 118 2.06 0.24 -14.94
C ILE A 118 1.44 -0.78 -14.00
N VAL A 119 2.26 -1.41 -13.15
CA VAL A 119 1.80 -2.19 -11.99
C VAL A 119 1.68 -1.25 -10.81
N VAL A 120 0.52 -1.28 -10.15
CA VAL A 120 0.23 -0.52 -8.95
C VAL A 120 0.01 -1.47 -7.78
N VAL A 121 0.62 -1.15 -6.65
CA VAL A 121 0.47 -1.84 -5.37
C VAL A 121 -0.05 -0.84 -4.35
N VAL A 122 -1.25 -1.09 -3.83
CA VAL A 122 -1.84 -0.33 -2.73
C VAL A 122 -1.75 -1.18 -1.47
N GLU A 123 -1.36 -0.58 -0.36
CA GLU A 123 -1.25 -1.25 0.93
C GLU A 123 -1.89 -0.41 2.03
N GLU A 124 -2.69 -1.04 2.89
CA GLU A 124 -3.36 -0.39 4.02
C GLU A 124 -3.43 -1.30 5.24
N GLY A 125 -3.38 -0.68 6.42
CA GLY A 125 -3.57 -1.35 7.70
C GLY A 125 -5.04 -1.28 8.13
N LEU A 126 -5.62 -2.44 8.47
CA LEU A 126 -6.90 -2.54 9.16
C LEU A 126 -6.68 -3.00 10.60
N PRO A 127 -7.53 -2.58 11.54
CA PRO A 127 -7.43 -3.02 12.92
C PRO A 127 -7.53 -4.55 13.02
N ILE A 128 -6.76 -5.11 13.94
CA ILE A 128 -6.93 -6.50 14.39
C ILE A 128 -7.45 -6.46 15.81
N SER A 129 -8.42 -7.32 16.11
CA SER A 129 -8.90 -7.51 17.47
C SER A 129 -7.75 -7.98 18.38
N THR A 130 -7.56 -7.29 19.50
CA THR A 130 -6.57 -7.66 20.53
C THR A 130 -7.19 -8.28 21.77
N SER A 131 -8.52 -8.38 21.84
CA SER A 131 -9.27 -8.93 22.97
C SER A 131 -10.66 -9.41 22.52
N ASP A 132 -11.22 -10.38 23.24
CA ASP A 132 -12.57 -10.89 22.96
C ASP A 132 -13.69 -9.86 23.15
N SER A 133 -13.36 -8.66 23.66
CA SER A 133 -14.31 -7.56 23.90
C SER A 133 -14.57 -6.67 22.69
N VAL A 134 -13.81 -6.83 21.60
CA VAL A 134 -13.97 -6.06 20.36
C VAL A 134 -14.03 -7.02 19.18
N GLU A 135 -15.15 -7.04 18.49
CA GLU A 135 -15.30 -7.69 17.20
C GLU A 135 -14.90 -6.72 16.08
N VAL A 136 -14.18 -7.22 15.08
CA VAL A 136 -13.74 -6.45 13.92
C VAL A 136 -14.26 -7.12 12.66
N GLU A 137 -15.14 -6.44 11.93
CA GLU A 137 -15.58 -6.84 10.60
C GLU A 137 -14.85 -6.02 9.53
N VAL A 138 -14.35 -6.67 8.49
CA VAL A 138 -13.70 -5.99 7.36
C VAL A 138 -14.72 -5.76 6.25
N LEU A 139 -14.75 -4.53 5.74
CA LEU A 139 -15.76 -4.06 4.79
C LEU A 139 -15.14 -3.66 3.45
N ASP A 140 -15.95 -3.72 2.40
CA ASP A 140 -15.73 -3.04 1.11
C ASP A 140 -14.39 -3.28 0.41
N LEU A 141 -13.73 -4.45 0.59
CA LEU A 141 -12.49 -4.82 -0.11
C LEU A 141 -12.72 -4.92 -1.63
N VAL A 142 -12.66 -3.78 -2.32
CA VAL A 142 -12.97 -3.68 -3.75
C VAL A 142 -11.82 -2.95 -4.46
N PRO A 143 -11.10 -3.59 -5.38
CA PRO A 143 -11.20 -5.01 -5.76
C PRO A 143 -10.76 -5.94 -4.62
N ASP A 144 -10.88 -7.26 -4.82
CA ASP A 144 -10.35 -8.24 -3.88
C ASP A 144 -8.85 -8.01 -3.62
N ALA A 145 -8.46 -8.06 -2.34
CA ALA A 145 -7.06 -7.97 -1.94
C ALA A 145 -6.29 -9.25 -2.29
N VAL A 146 -4.98 -9.13 -2.57
CA VAL A 146 -4.06 -10.22 -2.95
C VAL A 146 -4.02 -11.33 -1.91
N ALA A 147 -4.48 -12.53 -2.24
CA ALA A 147 -4.65 -13.65 -1.30
C ALA A 147 -3.55 -14.74 -1.42
N SER A 148 -2.30 -14.35 -1.72
CA SER A 148 -1.17 -15.29 -1.59
C SER A 148 -0.97 -15.70 -0.13
N GLU A 149 -0.33 -16.85 0.11
CA GLU A 149 -0.08 -17.34 1.48
C GLU A 149 0.64 -16.29 2.34
N ASP A 150 1.68 -15.66 1.80
CA ASP A 150 2.40 -14.58 2.48
C ASP A 150 1.48 -13.40 2.81
N ALA A 151 0.64 -12.96 1.86
CA ALA A 151 -0.26 -11.84 2.08
C ALA A 151 -1.36 -12.18 3.10
N LEU A 152 -1.83 -13.43 3.14
CA LEU A 152 -2.78 -13.89 4.15
C LEU A 152 -2.14 -13.90 5.55
N ASN A 153 -0.90 -14.35 5.66
CA ASN A 153 -0.16 -14.31 6.92
C ASN A 153 0.04 -12.87 7.42
N GLU A 154 0.39 -11.93 6.53
CA GLU A 154 0.52 -10.52 6.89
C GLU A 154 -0.80 -9.88 7.35
N ARG A 155 -1.93 -10.27 6.75
CA ARG A 155 -3.27 -9.83 7.22
C ARG A 155 -3.54 -10.30 8.65
N LEU A 156 -3.29 -11.59 8.92
CA LEU A 156 -3.57 -12.18 10.22
C LEU A 156 -2.67 -11.60 11.32
N GLU A 157 -1.38 -11.42 11.04
CA GLU A 157 -0.41 -10.98 12.03
C GLU A 157 -0.36 -9.46 12.23
N LYS A 158 -0.57 -8.71 11.14
CA LYS A 158 -0.31 -7.26 11.08
C LYS A 158 -1.52 -6.43 10.63
N GLY A 159 -2.60 -7.04 10.17
CA GLY A 159 -3.78 -6.33 9.66
C GLY A 159 -3.50 -5.71 8.30
N LEU A 160 -2.50 -6.21 7.57
CA LEU A 160 -1.99 -5.57 6.37
C LEU A 160 -2.69 -6.10 5.12
N TYR A 161 -3.43 -5.24 4.44
CA TYR A 161 -4.13 -5.56 3.20
C TYR A 161 -3.37 -4.98 2.01
N ARG A 162 -3.20 -5.79 0.96
CA ARG A 162 -2.50 -5.40 -0.26
C ARG A 162 -3.38 -5.65 -1.48
N TRP A 163 -3.42 -4.68 -2.38
CA TRP A 163 -4.03 -4.81 -3.71
C TRP A 163 -2.94 -4.66 -4.76
N SER A 164 -3.03 -5.43 -5.84
CA SER A 164 -2.12 -5.31 -6.98
C SER A 164 -2.90 -5.41 -8.28
N PHE A 165 -2.68 -4.47 -9.19
CA PHE A 165 -3.32 -4.46 -10.50
C PHE A 165 -2.50 -3.65 -11.51
N SER A 166 -2.76 -3.91 -12.79
CA SER A 166 -2.27 -3.04 -13.86
C SER A 166 -3.20 -1.85 -14.08
N LEU A 167 -2.63 -0.71 -14.44
CA LEU A 167 -3.35 0.52 -14.82
C LEU A 167 -2.82 1.03 -16.16
N HIS A 168 -3.71 1.25 -17.12
CA HIS A 168 -3.38 1.74 -18.47
C HIS A 168 -3.35 3.27 -18.54
N PRO A 169 -2.62 3.88 -19.50
CA PRO A 169 -2.61 5.35 -19.66
C PRO A 169 -4.03 5.91 -19.82
N GLY A 170 -4.38 6.90 -18.99
CA GLY A 170 -5.72 7.50 -18.95
C GLY A 170 -6.77 6.73 -18.15
N GLU A 171 -6.44 5.54 -17.64
CA GLU A 171 -7.33 4.74 -16.79
C GLU A 171 -7.42 5.30 -15.38
N THR A 172 -8.63 5.28 -14.82
CA THR A 172 -8.88 5.55 -13.40
C THR A 172 -9.41 4.28 -12.75
N LYS A 173 -8.84 3.90 -11.61
CA LYS A 173 -9.32 2.79 -10.80
C LYS A 173 -9.46 3.22 -9.34
N ALA A 174 -10.50 2.74 -8.68
CA ALA A 174 -10.70 2.96 -7.26
C ALA A 174 -10.38 1.68 -6.47
N VAL A 175 -9.74 1.84 -5.33
CA VAL A 175 -9.67 0.85 -4.26
C VAL A 175 -10.54 1.35 -3.11
N ARG A 176 -11.40 0.49 -2.60
CA ARG A 176 -12.21 0.74 -1.40
C ARG A 176 -11.88 -0.32 -0.37
N TRP A 177 -12.01 0.07 0.88
CA TRP A 177 -11.87 -0.78 2.05
C TRP A 177 -12.53 -0.08 3.23
N GLY A 178 -12.80 -0.83 4.28
CA GLY A 178 -13.33 -0.31 5.52
C GLY A 178 -13.31 -1.36 6.60
N TYR A 179 -13.79 -0.97 7.77
CA TYR A 179 -14.03 -1.88 8.88
C TYR A 179 -15.17 -1.37 9.76
N GLU A 180 -15.79 -2.28 10.47
CA GLU A 180 -16.69 -2.01 11.59
C GLU A 180 -16.10 -2.62 12.86
N LEU A 181 -16.05 -1.82 13.92
CA LEU A 181 -15.76 -2.29 15.26
C LEU A 181 -17.07 -2.44 16.01
N SER A 182 -17.29 -3.58 16.66
CA SER A 182 -18.41 -3.81 17.57
C SER A 182 -17.89 -4.12 18.98
N PHE A 183 -18.35 -3.39 19.99
CA PHE A 183 -17.87 -3.49 21.37
C PHE A 183 -18.96 -3.05 22.36
N ASP A 184 -18.76 -3.31 23.65
CA ASP A 184 -19.68 -2.88 24.71
C ASP A 184 -19.57 -1.36 24.95
N GLU A 185 -20.69 -0.67 25.14
CA GLU A 185 -20.79 0.80 25.22
C GLU A 185 -19.90 1.41 26.31
N ASP A 186 -19.70 0.69 27.42
CA ASP A 186 -18.89 1.12 28.55
C ASP A 186 -17.39 0.84 28.35
N SER A 187 -17.03 0.19 27.25
CA SER A 187 -15.66 -0.18 26.92
C SER A 187 -15.00 0.81 25.94
N ILE A 188 -13.70 1.06 26.15
CA ILE A 188 -12.87 1.72 25.14
C ILE A 188 -12.33 0.61 24.23
N PRO A 189 -12.66 0.58 22.94
CA PRO A 189 -12.20 -0.47 22.05
C PRO A 189 -10.67 -0.39 21.94
N SER A 190 -9.99 -1.43 22.40
CA SER A 190 -8.55 -1.60 22.17
C SER A 190 -8.37 -2.37 20.86
N VAL A 191 -7.85 -1.69 19.85
CA VAL A 191 -7.42 -2.30 18.58
C VAL A 191 -5.97 -1.95 18.32
N ARG A 192 -5.25 -2.83 17.62
CA ARG A 192 -3.89 -2.54 17.17
C ARG A 192 -3.94 -1.91 15.78
N GLU A 193 -3.58 -0.65 15.68
CA GLU A 193 -3.27 0.03 14.42
C GLU A 193 -1.74 0.14 14.26
N LYS A 194 -1.21 -0.13 13.07
CA LYS A 194 0.23 -0.03 12.77
C LYS A 194 0.48 0.81 11.53
#